data_AF-A0A0E4B9Z3-F1
#
_entry.id   AF-A0A0E4B9Z3-F1
#
_cell.length_a   1.000
_cell.length_b   1.000
_cell.length_c   1.000
_cell.angle_alpha   90.00
_cell.angle_beta   90.00
_cell.angle_gamma   90.00
#
_symmetry.space_group_name_H-M   'P 1'
#
loop_
_entity.id
_entity.type
_entity.pdbx_description
1 polymer ?
#
loop_
_entity_poly.entity_id
_entity_poly.type
_entity_poly.pdbx_seq_one_letter_code
_entity_poly.pdbx_strand_id
1 'polypeptide(L)'
;VNFLERFYPELIPLTSSCKSPMSMLSTLLKTYYAQQVGIDPKKIFVVAVMPCTAKKFEAARTEHVTPWGAPYTDAVLTTREAIWLLKCFGVDFHNLDDGMFDSPLGVSSGAGDIFGATGGVMEAALRTAYERVTGQELQDLVFDEVRGVEGVKENSIDLGGTVINVGVANGLQNAKTLLDRVVSGEKTYHHIEI
;
A
#
# COMPACT_ATOMS: atom_id res chain seq x y z
N VAL A 1 1.69 2.32 -10.80
CA VAL A 1 0.92 1.51 -11.78
C VAL A 1 0.72 2.24 -13.10
N ASN A 2 -0.16 3.25 -13.23
CA ASN A 2 -0.39 3.95 -14.51
C ASN A 2 0.88 4.47 -15.22
N PHE A 3 1.87 4.94 -14.45
CA PHE A 3 3.16 5.35 -15.00
C PHE A 3 3.89 4.17 -15.65
N LEU A 4 4.03 3.05 -14.92
CA LEU A 4 4.63 1.82 -15.43
C LEU A 4 3.91 1.29 -16.67
N GLU A 5 2.57 1.21 -16.64
CA GLU A 5 1.77 0.69 -17.77
C GLU A 5 1.94 1.50 -19.06
N ARG A 6 2.27 2.80 -18.95
CA ARG A 6 2.44 3.70 -20.10
C ARG A 6 3.87 3.82 -20.58
N PHE A 7 4.83 3.83 -19.66
CA PHE A 7 6.22 4.19 -19.95
C PHE A 7 7.19 3.00 -19.87
N TYR A 8 6.84 1.95 -19.13
CA TYR A 8 7.68 0.75 -18.90
C TYR A 8 6.84 -0.54 -18.93
N PRO A 9 6.03 -0.80 -19.98
CA PRO A 9 5.17 -1.98 -20.04
C PRO A 9 5.96 -3.30 -19.96
N GLU A 10 7.22 -3.32 -20.41
CA GLU A 10 8.12 -4.47 -20.34
C GLU A 10 8.44 -4.90 -18.90
N LEU A 11 8.28 -4.00 -17.92
CA LEU A 11 8.51 -4.29 -16.50
C LEU A 11 7.24 -4.75 -15.77
N ILE A 12 6.06 -4.76 -16.42
CA ILE A 12 4.80 -5.23 -15.82
C ILE A 12 4.93 -6.65 -15.22
N PRO A 13 5.57 -7.64 -15.89
CA PRO A 13 5.73 -8.98 -15.32
C PRO A 13 6.52 -9.03 -14.01
N LEU A 14 7.30 -7.99 -13.69
CA LEU A 14 8.09 -7.88 -12.47
C LEU A 14 7.34 -7.19 -11.33
N THR A 15 6.14 -6.65 -11.59
CA THR A 15 5.35 -6.01 -10.55
C THR A 15 4.79 -7.03 -9.58
N SER A 16 4.70 -6.64 -8.30
CA SER A 16 4.02 -7.45 -7.30
C SER A 16 2.58 -7.72 -7.75
N SER A 17 2.18 -9.00 -7.71
CA SER A 17 0.81 -9.43 -7.99
C SER A 17 -0.19 -9.04 -6.90
N CYS A 18 0.31 -8.50 -5.78
CA CYS A 18 -0.51 -8.03 -4.68
C CYS A 18 -1.39 -6.85 -5.11
N LYS A 19 -2.67 -6.90 -4.75
CA LYS A 19 -3.55 -5.72 -4.77
C LYS A 19 -3.02 -4.66 -3.81
N SER A 20 -3.40 -3.39 -3.98
CA SER A 20 -3.08 -2.37 -2.96
C SER A 20 -3.83 -2.61 -1.65
N PRO A 21 -3.38 -2.06 -0.51
CA PRO A 21 -4.07 -2.21 0.78
C PRO A 21 -5.57 -1.83 0.74
N MET A 22 -5.91 -0.75 0.04
CA MET A 22 -7.31 -0.33 -0.19
C MET A 22 -8.11 -1.44 -0.87
N SER A 23 -7.58 -1.98 -1.96
CA SER A 23 -8.25 -2.99 -2.78
C SER A 23 -8.28 -4.35 -2.08
N MET A 24 -7.24 -4.70 -1.30
CA MET A 24 -7.22 -5.89 -0.44
C MET A 24 -8.30 -5.80 0.63
N LEU A 25 -8.33 -4.72 1.42
CA LEU A 25 -9.30 -4.54 2.50
C LEU A 25 -10.73 -4.53 1.96
N SER A 26 -10.98 -3.82 0.85
CA SER A 26 -12.30 -3.79 0.21
C SER A 26 -12.74 -5.18 -0.28
N THR A 27 -11.80 -6.01 -0.74
CA THR A 27 -12.08 -7.42 -1.08
C THR A 27 -12.48 -8.20 0.17
N LEU A 28 -11.72 -8.07 1.26
CA LEU A 28 -11.99 -8.76 2.54
C LEU A 28 -13.32 -8.33 3.16
N LEU A 29 -13.68 -7.04 3.09
CA LEU A 29 -14.94 -6.51 3.60
C LEU A 29 -16.17 -7.16 2.94
N LYS A 30 -16.13 -7.36 1.62
CA LYS A 30 -17.22 -7.98 0.86
C LYS A 30 -17.14 -9.51 0.78
N THR A 31 -16.16 -10.14 1.42
CA THR A 31 -16.00 -11.60 1.41
C THR A 31 -15.92 -12.13 2.83
N TYR A 32 -14.74 -12.09 3.43
CA TYR A 32 -14.47 -12.59 4.76
C TYR A 32 -15.34 -11.91 5.82
N TYR A 33 -15.34 -10.56 5.88
CA TYR A 33 -16.10 -9.83 6.88
C TYR A 33 -17.61 -10.09 6.74
N ALA A 34 -18.15 -9.96 5.53
CA ALA A 34 -19.55 -10.24 5.21
C ALA A 34 -19.99 -11.62 5.74
N GLN A 35 -19.15 -12.64 5.56
CA GLN A 35 -19.38 -13.97 6.09
C GLN A 35 -19.35 -14.01 7.63
N GLN A 36 -18.36 -13.36 8.27
CA GLN A 36 -18.23 -13.34 9.72
C GLN A 36 -19.43 -12.68 10.42
N VAL A 37 -19.97 -11.60 9.86
CA VAL A 37 -21.09 -10.86 10.46
C VAL A 37 -22.47 -11.23 9.90
N GLY A 38 -22.55 -12.18 8.97
CA GLY A 38 -23.81 -12.66 8.40
C GLY A 38 -24.56 -11.63 7.54
N ILE A 39 -23.84 -10.68 6.92
CA ILE A 39 -24.42 -9.65 6.04
C ILE A 39 -24.25 -10.10 4.59
N ASP A 40 -25.31 -9.95 3.77
CA ASP A 40 -25.20 -10.13 2.32
C ASP A 40 -24.15 -9.17 1.74
N PRO A 41 -23.08 -9.66 1.09
CA PRO A 41 -22.05 -8.82 0.47
C PRO A 41 -22.59 -7.71 -0.43
N LYS A 42 -23.74 -7.92 -1.09
CA LYS A 42 -24.35 -6.93 -1.98
C LYS A 42 -24.93 -5.72 -1.23
N LYS A 43 -25.13 -5.83 0.08
CA LYS A 43 -25.59 -4.74 0.96
C LYS A 43 -24.45 -3.92 1.55
N ILE A 44 -23.20 -4.37 1.38
CA ILE A 44 -22.03 -3.68 1.92
C ILE A 44 -21.57 -2.61 0.92
N PHE A 45 -21.57 -1.35 1.38
CA PHE A 45 -21.03 -0.22 0.66
C PHE A 45 -19.71 0.21 1.29
N VAL A 46 -18.61 0.04 0.58
CA VAL A 46 -17.24 0.32 1.04
C VAL A 46 -16.81 1.71 0.58
N VAL A 47 -16.52 2.59 1.54
CA VAL A 47 -15.98 3.92 1.30
C VAL A 47 -14.54 3.98 1.79
N ALA A 48 -13.60 4.18 0.88
CA ALA A 48 -12.20 4.38 1.23
C ALA A 48 -11.89 5.88 1.40
N VAL A 49 -11.18 6.25 2.47
CA VAL A 49 -10.62 7.60 2.64
C VAL A 49 -9.12 7.54 2.35
N MET A 50 -8.67 8.30 1.36
CA MET A 50 -7.31 8.18 0.81
C MET A 50 -6.64 9.55 0.67
N PRO A 51 -5.34 9.68 0.95
CA PRO A 51 -4.59 10.93 0.71
C PRO A 51 -4.23 11.14 -0.78
N CYS A 52 -4.75 10.31 -1.69
CA CYS A 52 -4.36 10.28 -3.10
C CYS A 52 -5.58 10.25 -4.02
N THR A 53 -5.57 11.08 -5.07
CA THR A 53 -6.64 11.11 -6.09
C THR A 53 -6.57 9.91 -7.03
N ALA A 54 -5.39 9.33 -7.27
CA ALA A 54 -5.23 8.17 -8.14
C ALA A 54 -5.98 6.93 -7.61
N LYS A 55 -6.28 6.87 -6.31
CA LYS A 55 -7.11 5.80 -5.73
C LYS A 55 -8.53 5.79 -6.25
N LYS A 56 -9.08 6.94 -6.67
CA LYS A 56 -10.38 6.99 -7.37
C LYS A 56 -10.32 6.25 -8.70
N PHE A 57 -9.22 6.42 -9.44
CA PHE A 57 -8.99 5.69 -10.68
C PHE A 57 -8.79 4.20 -10.42
N GLU A 58 -7.98 3.83 -9.42
CA GLU A 58 -7.77 2.43 -9.03
C GLU A 58 -9.10 1.73 -8.72
N ALA A 59 -9.95 2.32 -7.88
CA ALA A 59 -11.25 1.74 -7.52
C ALA A 59 -12.20 1.53 -8.73
N ALA A 60 -12.04 2.33 -9.78
CA ALA A 60 -12.86 2.27 -10.99
C ALA A 60 -12.32 1.28 -12.06
N ARG A 61 -11.20 0.59 -11.81
CA ARG A 61 -10.62 -0.37 -12.75
C ARG A 61 -11.53 -1.59 -12.93
N THR A 62 -11.68 -2.06 -14.16
CA THR A 62 -12.64 -3.12 -14.51
C THR A 62 -12.27 -4.48 -13.93
N GLU A 63 -10.99 -4.71 -13.64
CA GLU A 63 -10.49 -5.88 -12.92
C GLU A 63 -10.74 -5.83 -11.40
N HIS A 64 -11.23 -4.71 -10.87
CA HIS A 64 -11.55 -4.53 -9.44
C HIS A 64 -13.06 -4.60 -9.18
N VAL A 65 -13.71 -5.54 -9.86
CA VAL A 65 -15.13 -5.86 -9.70
C VAL A 65 -15.34 -7.22 -9.05
N THR A 66 -16.41 -7.30 -8.28
CA THR A 66 -16.93 -8.52 -7.64
C THR A 66 -17.52 -9.47 -8.70
N PRO A 67 -17.71 -10.77 -8.37
CA PRO A 67 -18.38 -11.72 -9.26
C PRO A 67 -19.80 -11.33 -9.67
N TRP A 68 -20.47 -10.45 -8.91
CA TRP A 68 -21.81 -9.94 -9.21
C TRP A 68 -21.80 -8.57 -9.90
N GLY A 69 -20.65 -8.11 -10.38
CA GLY A 69 -20.52 -6.92 -11.23
C GLY A 69 -20.50 -5.58 -10.49
N ALA A 70 -20.49 -5.57 -9.16
CA ALA A 70 -20.27 -4.34 -8.37
C ALA A 70 -18.77 -4.11 -8.14
N PRO A 71 -18.29 -2.86 -7.96
CA PRO A 71 -16.91 -2.61 -7.58
C PRO A 71 -16.60 -3.18 -6.19
N TYR A 72 -15.34 -3.55 -5.94
CA TYR A 72 -14.93 -3.91 -4.57
C TYR A 72 -14.92 -2.69 -3.65
N THR A 73 -14.43 -1.55 -4.15
CA THR A 73 -14.45 -0.24 -3.44
C THR A 73 -15.52 0.63 -4.08
N ASP A 74 -16.62 0.92 -3.39
CA ASP A 74 -17.76 1.61 -4.00
C ASP A 74 -17.55 3.12 -4.13
N ALA A 75 -16.84 3.72 -3.18
CA ALA A 75 -16.48 5.13 -3.24
C ALA A 75 -15.08 5.37 -2.66
N VAL A 76 -14.41 6.39 -3.18
CA VAL A 76 -13.13 6.86 -2.65
C VAL A 76 -13.22 8.36 -2.40
N LEU A 77 -13.08 8.76 -1.14
CA LEU A 77 -12.96 10.14 -0.72
C LEU A 77 -11.49 10.50 -0.55
N THR A 78 -11.11 11.69 -0.99
CA THR A 78 -9.85 12.27 -0.55
C THR A 78 -9.95 12.69 0.93
N THR A 79 -8.81 12.81 1.61
CA THR A 79 -8.76 13.38 2.97
C THR A 79 -9.47 14.74 3.04
N ARG A 80 -9.35 15.58 2.00
CA ARG A 80 -10.04 16.87 1.93
C ARG A 80 -11.56 16.74 1.86
N GLU A 81 -12.07 15.79 1.07
CA GLU A 81 -13.51 15.53 0.96
C GLU A 81 -14.08 14.97 2.27
N ALA A 82 -13.34 14.07 2.94
CA ALA A 82 -13.73 13.55 4.25
C ALA A 82 -13.78 14.65 5.32
N ILE A 83 -12.76 15.52 5.39
CA ILE A 83 -12.74 16.66 6.32
C ILE A 83 -13.90 17.62 6.03
N TRP A 84 -14.18 17.89 4.75
CA TRP A 84 -15.30 18.74 4.37
C TRP A 84 -16.64 18.17 4.83
N LEU A 85 -16.84 16.86 4.66
CA LEU A 85 -18.04 16.16 5.10
C LEU A 85 -18.25 16.28 6.62
N LEU A 86 -17.19 16.04 7.41
CA LEU A 86 -17.23 16.19 8.87
C LEU A 86 -17.63 17.62 9.28
N LYS A 87 -17.07 18.64 8.60
CA LYS A 87 -17.43 20.05 8.84
C LYS A 87 -18.89 20.34 8.50
N CYS A 88 -19.41 19.80 7.39
CA CYS A 88 -20.82 19.97 7.02
C CYS A 88 -21.78 19.37 8.05
N PHE A 89 -21.38 18.29 8.75
CA PHE A 89 -22.14 17.71 9.84
C PHE A 89 -21.96 18.41 11.18
N GLY A 90 -21.15 19.47 11.26
CA GLY A 90 -20.88 20.20 12.50
C GLY A 90 -20.04 19.41 13.50
N VAL A 91 -19.26 18.44 13.04
CA VAL A 91 -18.39 17.62 13.90
C VAL A 91 -17.21 18.46 14.40
N ASP A 92 -17.09 18.60 15.72
CA ASP A 92 -15.94 19.23 16.36
C ASP A 92 -14.78 18.24 16.52
N PHE A 93 -14.03 18.06 15.44
CA PHE A 93 -12.97 17.05 15.37
C PHE A 93 -11.86 17.24 16.42
N HIS A 94 -11.61 18.46 16.90
CA HIS A 94 -10.53 18.73 17.86
C HIS A 94 -10.86 18.23 19.26
N ASN A 95 -12.15 18.12 19.57
CA ASN A 95 -12.66 17.72 20.89
C ASN A 95 -13.33 16.35 20.86
N LEU A 96 -13.11 15.56 19.80
CA LEU A 96 -13.56 14.16 19.76
C LEU A 96 -12.65 13.30 20.63
N ASP A 97 -13.26 12.42 21.42
CA ASP A 97 -12.53 11.36 22.11
C ASP A 97 -11.94 10.36 21.11
N ASP A 98 -10.83 9.73 21.51
CA ASP A 98 -10.23 8.65 20.74
C ASP A 98 -11.20 7.46 20.62
N GLY A 99 -11.31 6.93 19.41
CA GLY A 99 -12.11 5.75 19.09
C GLY A 99 -11.25 4.52 18.81
N MET A 100 -11.88 3.34 18.84
CA MET A 100 -11.28 2.09 18.41
C MET A 100 -11.84 1.67 17.06
N PHE A 101 -11.00 1.06 16.21
CA PHE A 101 -11.47 0.44 14.97
C PHE A 101 -12.23 -0.86 15.24
N ASP A 102 -13.19 -1.18 14.36
CA ASP A 102 -14.06 -2.34 14.50
C ASP A 102 -13.32 -3.67 14.24
N SER A 103 -13.65 -4.70 15.03
CA SER A 103 -13.19 -6.08 14.78
C SER A 103 -14.02 -6.78 13.70
N PRO A 104 -13.45 -7.75 12.95
CA PRO A 104 -12.09 -8.28 13.06
C PRO A 104 -11.03 -7.58 12.20
N LEU A 105 -11.40 -6.61 11.34
CA LEU A 105 -10.49 -6.03 10.34
C LEU A 105 -9.92 -4.65 10.71
N GLY A 106 -10.12 -4.17 11.93
CA GLY A 106 -9.64 -2.88 12.42
C GLY A 106 -8.25 -2.88 13.04
N VAL A 107 -7.61 -4.05 13.19
CA VAL A 107 -6.28 -4.16 13.80
C VAL A 107 -5.20 -3.80 12.77
N SER A 108 -4.27 -2.92 13.16
CA SER A 108 -3.07 -2.59 12.40
C SER A 108 -1.81 -3.00 13.18
N SER A 109 -0.73 -3.30 12.47
CA SER A 109 0.59 -3.45 13.07
C SER A 109 1.42 -2.18 12.82
N GLY A 110 2.49 -1.98 13.59
CA GLY A 110 3.41 -0.87 13.34
C GLY A 110 4.13 -0.93 11.99
N ALA A 111 4.06 -2.06 11.27
CA ALA A 111 4.48 -2.15 9.87
C ALA A 111 3.42 -1.60 8.91
N GLY A 112 2.13 -1.81 9.20
CA GLY A 112 1.02 -1.22 8.45
C GLY A 112 0.97 0.30 8.58
N ASP A 113 1.23 0.83 9.78
CA ASP A 113 1.10 2.26 10.07
C ASP A 113 2.13 3.12 9.32
N ILE A 114 3.29 2.56 8.96
CA ILE A 114 4.35 3.28 8.24
C ILE A 114 4.17 3.30 6.72
N PHE A 115 3.19 2.59 6.14
CA PHE A 115 2.95 2.54 4.68
C PHE A 115 2.74 3.93 4.05
N GLY A 116 2.29 4.92 4.83
CA GLY A 116 2.05 6.27 4.36
C GLY A 116 3.31 7.11 4.13
N ALA A 117 4.46 6.66 4.62
CA ALA A 117 5.74 7.34 4.47
C ALA A 117 6.59 6.67 3.38
N THR A 118 7.39 7.45 2.64
CA THR A 118 8.34 6.92 1.66
C THR A 118 9.36 6.00 2.34
N GLY A 119 9.53 4.80 1.80
CA GLY A 119 10.36 3.74 2.36
C GLY A 119 9.63 2.88 3.40
N GLY A 120 8.42 3.26 3.81
CA GLY A 120 7.65 2.50 4.81
C GLY A 120 7.12 1.17 4.27
N VAL A 121 6.83 1.08 2.98
CA VAL A 121 6.41 -0.18 2.34
C VAL A 121 7.60 -1.14 2.27
N MET A 122 8.76 -0.65 1.84
CA MET A 122 10.03 -1.38 1.83
C MET A 122 10.38 -1.88 3.23
N GLU A 123 10.35 -1.01 4.23
CA GLU A 123 10.63 -1.37 5.62
C GLU A 123 9.67 -2.46 6.14
N ALA A 124 8.36 -2.31 5.91
CA ALA A 124 7.37 -3.31 6.29
C ALA A 124 7.61 -4.67 5.61
N ALA A 125 7.98 -4.65 4.32
CA ALA A 125 8.31 -5.86 3.58
C ALA A 125 9.57 -6.54 4.12
N LEU A 126 10.62 -5.77 4.42
CA LEU A 126 11.88 -6.28 4.97
C LEU A 126 11.70 -6.91 6.34
N ARG A 127 10.92 -6.31 7.24
CA ARG A 127 10.59 -6.90 8.55
C ARG A 127 10.03 -8.31 8.41
N THR A 128 9.06 -8.49 7.51
CA THR A 128 8.43 -9.79 7.29
C THR A 128 9.36 -10.75 6.54
N ALA A 129 10.09 -10.26 5.54
CA ALA A 129 11.00 -11.07 4.74
C ALA A 129 12.15 -11.64 5.59
N TYR A 130 12.70 -10.85 6.51
CA TYR A 130 13.78 -11.29 7.40
C TYR A 130 13.36 -12.53 8.21
N GLU A 131 12.24 -12.45 8.93
CA GLU A 131 11.79 -13.58 9.76
C GLU A 131 11.42 -14.80 8.92
N ARG A 132 10.84 -14.58 7.73
CA ARG A 132 10.47 -15.67 6.81
C ARG A 132 11.68 -16.39 6.22
N VAL A 133 12.75 -15.67 5.92
CA VAL A 133 13.98 -16.22 5.32
C VAL A 133 14.86 -16.87 6.38
N THR A 134 15.03 -16.21 7.53
CA THR A 134 15.96 -16.64 8.57
C THR A 134 15.33 -17.59 9.59
N GLY A 135 14.00 -17.57 9.74
CA GLY A 135 13.29 -18.24 10.83
C GLY A 135 13.56 -17.64 12.21
N GLN A 136 14.24 -16.49 12.26
CA GLN A 136 14.62 -15.80 13.50
C GLN A 136 13.80 -14.53 13.67
N GLU A 137 13.48 -14.20 14.92
CA GLU A 137 12.85 -12.94 15.27
C GLU A 137 13.80 -11.78 15.00
N LEU A 138 13.31 -10.76 14.30
CA LEU A 138 14.10 -9.59 13.98
C LEU A 138 14.27 -8.71 15.23
N GLN A 139 15.51 -8.57 15.72
CA GLN A 139 15.77 -7.83 16.97
C GLN A 139 15.61 -6.31 16.82
N ASP A 140 15.99 -5.76 15.67
CA ASP A 140 15.81 -4.34 15.35
C ASP A 140 14.87 -4.19 14.16
N LEU A 141 13.70 -3.61 14.43
CA LEU A 141 12.66 -3.39 13.43
C LEU A 141 12.92 -2.14 12.57
N VAL A 142 13.94 -1.35 12.92
CA VAL A 142 14.25 -0.08 12.24
C VAL A 142 15.23 -0.33 11.11
N PHE A 143 14.80 0.01 9.89
CA PHE A 143 15.67 0.07 8.72
C PHE A 143 15.85 1.54 8.32
N ASP A 144 16.73 2.26 9.02
CA ASP A 144 16.99 3.67 8.74
C ASP A 144 17.52 3.90 7.32
N GLU A 145 18.15 2.88 6.74
CA GLU A 145 18.66 2.80 5.37
C GLU A 145 17.63 3.12 4.29
N VAL A 146 16.34 2.87 4.56
CA VAL A 146 15.25 3.08 3.61
C VAL A 146 14.36 4.27 3.97
N ARG A 147 14.51 4.82 5.19
CA ARG A 147 13.74 5.97 5.71
C ARG A 147 14.29 7.32 5.24
N GLY A 148 13.44 8.34 5.17
CA GLY A 148 13.81 9.72 4.77
C GLY A 148 13.20 10.21 3.45
N VAL A 149 13.41 11.49 3.12
CA VAL A 149 12.76 12.18 1.99
C VAL A 149 13.63 12.33 0.74
N GLU A 150 14.83 11.76 0.75
CA GLU A 150 15.75 11.78 -0.41
C GLU A 150 15.08 11.16 -1.65
N GLY A 151 15.40 11.72 -2.82
CA GLY A 151 14.70 11.41 -4.07
C GLY A 151 14.86 9.95 -4.52
N VAL A 152 16.08 9.42 -4.47
CA VAL A 152 16.39 8.02 -4.77
C VAL A 152 17.26 7.50 -3.65
N LYS A 153 16.94 6.31 -3.13
CA LYS A 153 17.79 5.59 -2.19
C LYS A 153 18.04 4.19 -2.69
N GLU A 154 19.24 3.72 -2.44
CA GLU A 154 19.70 2.42 -2.88
C GLU A 154 20.54 1.83 -1.77
N ASN A 155 20.24 0.60 -1.38
CA ASN A 155 21.02 -0.06 -0.34
C ASN A 155 21.13 -1.56 -0.60
N SER A 156 22.10 -2.20 0.05
CA SER A 156 22.28 -3.64 0.04
C SER A 156 22.07 -4.13 1.48
N ILE A 157 21.02 -4.92 1.69
CA ILE A 157 20.59 -5.37 3.01
C ILE A 157 20.90 -6.86 3.14
N ASP A 158 21.55 -7.25 4.22
CA ASP A 158 21.82 -8.66 4.52
C ASP A 158 20.65 -9.29 5.29
N LEU A 159 19.95 -10.23 4.65
CA LEU A 159 18.90 -11.03 5.26
C LEU A 159 19.44 -12.39 5.69
N GLY A 160 20.30 -12.40 6.71
CA GLY A 160 20.84 -13.63 7.31
C GLY A 160 21.77 -14.42 6.39
N GLY A 161 22.68 -13.72 5.69
CA GLY A 161 23.65 -14.25 4.73
C GLY A 161 23.23 -14.08 3.27
N THR A 162 22.02 -13.60 3.00
CA THR A 162 21.54 -13.28 1.64
C THR A 162 21.47 -11.77 1.45
N VAL A 163 22.43 -11.22 0.71
CA VAL A 163 22.48 -9.79 0.42
C VAL A 163 21.50 -9.43 -0.69
N ILE A 164 20.54 -8.56 -0.39
CA ILE A 164 19.57 -8.03 -1.35
C ILE A 164 19.80 -6.55 -1.64
N ASN A 165 19.99 -6.22 -2.92
CA ASN A 165 19.96 -4.86 -3.42
C ASN A 165 18.51 -4.34 -3.50
N VAL A 166 18.22 -3.26 -2.80
CA VAL A 166 16.91 -2.60 -2.78
C VAL A 166 17.01 -1.16 -3.29
N GLY A 167 15.92 -0.67 -3.86
CA GLY A 167 15.78 0.73 -4.28
C GLY A 167 14.47 1.33 -3.77
N VAL A 168 14.49 2.60 -3.38
CA VAL A 168 13.30 3.38 -3.02
C VAL A 168 13.33 4.69 -3.79
N ALA A 169 12.29 4.94 -4.58
CA ALA A 169 12.11 6.19 -5.32
C ALA A 169 10.98 7.02 -4.72
N ASN A 170 11.30 8.25 -4.31
CA ASN A 170 10.29 9.23 -3.94
C ASN A 170 9.85 10.03 -5.18
N GLY A 171 8.72 9.68 -5.76
CA GLY A 171 8.14 10.41 -6.89
C GLY A 171 8.61 9.93 -8.27
N LEU A 172 7.82 10.27 -9.29
CA LEU A 172 7.92 9.63 -10.62
C LEU A 172 9.20 9.95 -11.40
N GLN A 173 9.79 11.13 -11.19
CA GLN A 173 11.05 11.49 -11.83
C GLN A 173 12.18 10.58 -11.34
N ASN A 174 12.20 10.28 -10.03
CA ASN A 174 13.17 9.40 -9.40
C ASN A 174 12.88 7.93 -9.75
N ALA A 175 11.61 7.56 -9.85
CA ALA A 175 11.21 6.24 -10.33
C ALA A 175 11.74 5.99 -11.74
N LYS A 176 11.65 6.99 -12.63
CA LYS A 176 12.23 6.93 -13.98
C LYS A 176 13.71 6.56 -13.93
N THR A 177 14.49 7.22 -13.07
CA THR A 177 15.94 6.95 -12.91
C THR A 177 16.21 5.49 -12.52
N LEU A 178 15.47 4.94 -11.55
CA LEU A 178 15.66 3.54 -11.14
C LEU A 178 15.25 2.56 -12.24
N LEU A 179 14.10 2.79 -12.87
CA LEU A 179 13.57 1.90 -13.90
C LEU A 179 14.43 1.91 -15.18
N ASP A 180 14.97 3.07 -15.57
CA ASP A 180 15.90 3.17 -16.71
C ASP A 180 17.15 2.29 -16.49
N ARG A 181 17.68 2.25 -15.26
CA ARG A 181 18.85 1.41 -14.90
C ARG A 181 18.53 -0.08 -14.92
N VAL A 182 17.30 -0.45 -14.58
CA VAL A 182 16.83 -1.83 -14.69
C VAL A 182 16.73 -2.24 -16.16
N VAL A 183 16.12 -1.39 -16.99
CA VAL A 183 15.93 -1.68 -18.42
C VAL A 183 17.26 -1.72 -19.18
N SER A 184 18.19 -0.83 -18.85
CA SER A 184 19.52 -0.80 -19.47
C SER A 184 20.43 -1.95 -19.04
N GLY A 185 20.06 -2.66 -17.96
CA GLY A 185 20.92 -3.66 -17.32
C GLY A 185 22.10 -3.06 -16.55
N GLU A 186 22.14 -1.74 -16.35
CA GLU A 186 23.18 -1.06 -15.56
C GLU A 186 23.22 -1.56 -14.12
N LYS A 187 22.04 -1.84 -13.54
CA LYS A 187 21.95 -2.30 -12.15
C LYS A 187 20.84 -3.31 -11.93
N THR A 188 21.14 -4.33 -11.12
CA THR A 188 20.19 -5.34 -10.68
C THR A 188 19.70 -5.04 -9.26
N TYR A 189 18.39 -4.87 -9.12
CA TYR A 189 17.69 -4.79 -7.84
C TYR A 189 16.83 -6.03 -7.63
N HIS A 190 16.70 -6.47 -6.38
CA HIS A 190 15.79 -7.54 -6.00
C HIS A 190 14.41 -7.00 -5.62
N HIS A 191 14.35 -5.76 -5.08
CA HIS A 191 13.10 -5.10 -4.75
C HIS A 191 13.19 -3.59 -4.94
N ILE A 192 12.14 -2.98 -5.49
CA ILE A 192 12.05 -1.53 -5.69
C ILE A 192 10.69 -1.03 -5.18
N GLU A 193 10.72 -0.01 -4.32
CA GLU A 193 9.55 0.79 -3.94
C GLU A 193 9.48 2.06 -4.81
N ILE A 194 8.28 2.37 -5.32
CA ILE A 194 7.96 3.58 -6.11
C ILE A 194 6.69 4.22 -5.57
#